data_AF-A0A9D1KPN0-F1
#
_entry.id   AF-A0A9D1KPN0-F1
#
_cell.length_a   1.000
_cell.length_b   1.000
_cell.length_c   1.000
_cell.angle_alpha   90.00
_cell.angle_beta   90.00
_cell.angle_gamma   90.00
#
_symmetry.space_group_name_H-M   'P 1'
#
loop_
_entity.id
_entity.type
_entity.pdbx_description
1 polymer ?
#
loop_
_entity_poly.entity_id
_entity_poly.type
_entity_poly.pdbx_seq_one_letter_code
_entity_poly.pdbx_strand_id
1 'polypeptide(L)' 'MNNTENDSAKRLDAFEKMLASVTAQYNDTVTKMKLLKDGGREKSVTYKQLLSNKLMLGNIVSMYKLYGLID' A
#
# COMPACT_ATOMS: atom_id res chain seq x y z
N MET A 1 -18.10 3.49 -31.85
CA MET A 1 -17.69 3.70 -30.44
C MET A 1 -16.41 2.90 -30.25
N ASN A 2 -15.31 3.63 -30.06
CA ASN A 2 -13.96 3.17 -30.39
C ASN A 2 -13.40 2.26 -29.28
N ASN A 3 -12.77 1.15 -29.70
CA ASN A 3 -12.17 0.13 -28.83
C ASN A 3 -11.18 0.70 -27.78
N THR A 4 -10.63 1.89 -28.03
CA THR A 4 -9.63 2.60 -27.22
C THR A 4 -10.15 3.18 -25.90
N GLU A 5 -11.44 3.55 -25.81
CA GLU A 5 -12.03 4.08 -24.58
C GLU A 5 -12.20 2.97 -23.52
N ASN A 6 -12.51 1.75 -23.97
CA ASN A 6 -12.66 0.59 -23.10
C ASN A 6 -11.33 0.19 -22.44
N ASP A 7 -10.23 0.26 -23.18
CA ASP A 7 -8.90 -0.11 -22.66
C ASP A 7 -8.36 0.94 -21.68
N SER A 8 -8.64 2.22 -21.91
CA SER A 8 -8.30 3.29 -20.97
C SER A 8 -9.07 3.15 -19.66
N ALA A 9 -10.36 2.86 -19.73
CA ALA A 9 -11.20 2.63 -18.54
C ALA A 9 -10.76 1.39 -17.75
N LYS A 10 -10.41 0.28 -18.42
CA LYS A 10 -9.87 -0.92 -17.76
C LYS A 10 -8.53 -0.66 -17.08
N ARG A 11 -7.63 0.08 -17.74
CA ARG A 11 -6.34 0.45 -17.16
C ARG A 11 -6.52 1.35 -15.93
N LEU A 12 -7.49 2.27 -15.98
CA LEU A 12 -7.83 3.11 -14.83
C LEU A 12 -8.40 2.28 -13.68
N ASP A 13 -9.35 1.39 -13.92
CA ASP A 13 -9.90 0.49 -12.89
C ASP A 13 -8.80 -0.38 -12.23
N ALA A 14 -7.88 -0.93 -13.03
CA ALA A 14 -6.75 -1.68 -12.50
C ALA A 14 -5.83 -0.80 -11.62
N PHE A 15 -5.65 0.46 -11.99
CA PHE A 15 -4.87 1.42 -11.22
C PHE A 15 -5.54 1.79 -9.90
N GLU A 16 -6.84 2.08 -9.91
CA GLU A 16 -7.62 2.37 -8.70
C GLU A 16 -7.59 1.18 -7.72
N LYS A 17 -7.71 -0.05 -8.23
CA LYS A 17 -7.57 -1.27 -7.43
C LYS A 17 -6.17 -1.40 -6.83
N MET A 18 -5.12 -1.06 -7.59
CA MET A 18 -3.75 -1.06 -7.09
C MET A 18 -3.59 -0.03 -5.96
N LEU A 19 -4.04 1.21 -6.17
CA LEU A 19 -3.95 2.30 -5.19
C LEU A 19 -4.64 1.92 -3.87
N ALA A 20 -5.87 1.40 -3.96
CA ALA A 20 -6.62 0.93 -2.80
C ALA A 20 -5.89 -0.22 -2.09
N SER A 21 -5.37 -1.20 -2.85
CA SER A 21 -4.67 -2.36 -2.30
C SER A 21 -3.37 -1.98 -1.58
N VAL A 22 -2.54 -1.12 -2.18
CA VAL A 22 -1.28 -0.67 -1.57
C VAL A 22 -1.57 0.10 -0.27
N THR A 23 -2.57 0.99 -0.29
CA THR A 23 -2.96 1.78 0.89
C THR A 23 -3.48 0.88 2.01
N ALA A 24 -4.32 -0.11 1.69
CA ALA A 24 -4.83 -1.09 2.66
C ALA A 24 -3.70 -1.95 3.25
N GLN A 25 -2.78 -2.44 2.41
CA GLN A 25 -1.63 -3.24 2.85
C GLN A 25 -0.68 -2.43 3.75
N TYR A 26 -0.48 -1.14 3.46
CA TYR A 26 0.32 -0.26 4.31
C TYR A 26 -0.31 -0.14 5.71
N ASN A 27 -1.60 0.17 5.77
CA ASN A 27 -2.34 0.34 7.02
C ASN A 27 -2.39 -0.96 7.85
N ASP A 28 -2.63 -2.09 7.20
CA ASP A 28 -2.61 -3.41 7.83
C ASP A 28 -1.21 -3.74 8.38
N THR A 29 -0.16 -3.48 7.61
CA THR A 29 1.24 -3.66 8.06
C THR A 29 1.52 -2.83 9.30
N VAL A 30 1.16 -1.54 9.31
CA VAL A 30 1.32 -0.65 10.47
C VAL A 30 0.55 -1.18 11.69
N THR A 31 -0.68 -1.66 11.49
CA THR A 31 -1.51 -2.22 12.55
C THR A 31 -0.90 -3.48 13.15
N LYS A 32 -0.45 -4.43 12.32
CA LYS A 32 0.24 -5.66 12.75
C LYS A 32 1.54 -5.36 13.51
N MET A 33 2.31 -4.39 13.04
CA MET A 33 3.51 -3.94 13.75
C MET A 33 3.16 -3.38 15.13
N LYS A 34 2.09 -2.57 15.24
CA LYS A 34 1.63 -2.04 16.52
C LYS A 34 1.27 -3.16 17.50
N LEU A 35 0.50 -4.16 17.05
CA LEU A 35 0.16 -5.32 17.89
C LEU A 35 1.39 -6.09 18.39
N LEU A 36 2.39 -6.29 17.53
CA LEU A 36 3.64 -6.92 17.94
C LEU A 36 4.42 -6.05 18.92
N LYS A 37 4.38 -4.72 18.74
CA LYS A 37 5.02 -3.75 19.63
C LYS A 37 4.39 -3.78 21.02
N ASP A 38 3.07 -3.70 21.09
CA ASP A 38 2.30 -3.72 22.33
C ASP A 38 2.51 -5.05 23.09
N GLY A 39 2.79 -6.15 22.36
CA GLY A 39 3.19 -7.44 22.92
C GLY A 39 4.69 -7.63 23.19
N GLY A 40 5.53 -6.60 23.05
CA GLY A 40 6.98 -6.66 23.32
C GLY A 40 7.81 -7.43 22.28
N ARG A 41 7.27 -7.70 21.09
CA ARG A 41 7.87 -8.55 20.04
C ARG A 41 8.59 -7.78 18.93
N GLU A 42 9.08 -6.57 19.23
CA GLU A 42 9.77 -5.69 18.27
C GLU A 42 11.04 -6.31 17.67
N LYS A 43 11.70 -7.24 18.38
CA LYS A 43 12.93 -7.91 17.90
C LYS A 43 12.67 -9.15 17.04
N SER A 44 11.41 -9.56 16.89
CA SER A 44 11.05 -10.78 16.15
C SER A 44 11.35 -10.66 14.65
N VAL A 45 11.61 -11.81 14.01
CA VAL A 45 11.79 -11.88 12.54
C VAL A 45 10.58 -11.30 11.82
N THR A 46 9.37 -11.62 12.30
CA THR A 46 8.11 -11.10 11.77
C THR A 46 8.05 -9.57 11.81
N TYR A 47 8.45 -8.95 12.93
CA TYR A 47 8.45 -7.49 13.03
C TYR A 47 9.43 -6.85 12.04
N LYS A 48 10.63 -7.42 11.88
CA LYS A 48 11.61 -6.94 10.90
C LYS A 48 11.10 -7.05 9.46
N GLN A 49 10.42 -8.15 9.12
CA GLN A 49 9.83 -8.33 7.80
C GLN A 49 8.70 -7.31 7.54
N LEU A 50 7.83 -7.08 8.53
CA LEU A 50 6.80 -6.05 8.45
C LEU A 50 7.40 -4.64 8.32
N LEU A 51 8.51 -4.35 9.01
CA LEU A 51 9.20 -3.07 8.87
C LEU A 51 9.71 -2.85 7.44
N SER A 52 10.35 -3.86 6.84
CA SER A 52 10.78 -3.79 5.44
C SER A 52 9.60 -3.56 4.49
N ASN A 53 8.50 -4.29 4.70
CA ASN A 53 7.28 -4.11 3.90
C ASN A 53 6.68 -2.71 4.07
N LYS A 54 6.66 -2.17 5.30
CA LYS A 54 6.19 -0.81 5.59
C LYS A 54 7.00 0.24 4.82
N LEU A 55 8.32 0.10 4.75
CA LEU A 55 9.19 1.03 4.01
C LEU A 55 8.91 0.98 2.50
N MET A 56 8.82 -0.23 1.93
CA MET A 56 8.50 -0.41 0.52
C MET A 56 7.13 0.19 0.16
N LEU A 57 6.09 -0.18 0.92
CA LEU A 57 4.72 0.31 0.71
C LEU A 57 4.65 1.84 0.92
N GLY A 58 5.35 2.35 1.93
CA GLY A 58 5.45 3.78 2.22
C GLY A 58 6.03 4.60 1.08
N ASN A 59 7.03 4.07 0.37
CA ASN A 59 7.57 4.74 -0.84
C ASN A 59 6.51 4.85 -1.95
N ILE A 60 5.72 3.79 -2.17
CA ILE A 60 4.65 3.80 -3.18
C ILE A 60 3.53 4.77 -2.78
N VAL A 61 3.09 4.73 -1.51
CA VAL A 61 2.12 5.69 -0.96
C VAL A 61 2.63 7.13 -1.09
N SER A 62 3.92 7.37 -0.87
CA SER A 62 4.53 8.70 -1.02
C SER A 62 4.50 9.18 -2.46
N MET A 63 4.69 8.28 -3.43
CA MET A 63 4.50 8.60 -4.85
C MET A 63 3.05 8.97 -5.14
N TYR A 64 2.07 8.21 -4.63
CA TYR A 64 0.66 8.56 -4.82
C TYR A 64 0.32 9.95 -4.26
N LYS A 65 0.82 10.29 -3.06
CA LYS A 65 0.69 11.64 -2.49
C LYS A 65 1.32 12.71 -3.36
N LEU A 66 2.54 12.47 -3.87
CA LEU A 66 3.27 13.42 -4.72
C LEU A 66 2.48 13.78 -5.99
N TYR A 67 1.73 12.83 -6.55
CA TYR A 67 0.88 13.05 -7.72
C TYR A 67 -0.56 13.45 -7.38
N GLY A 68 -0.89 13.71 -6.10
CA GLY A 68 -2.23 14.12 -5.67
C GLY A 68 -3.29 13.03 -5.83
N LEU A 69 -2.89 11.77 -5.86
CA LEU A 69 -3.81 10.63 -5.98
C LEU A 69 -4.45 10.25 -4.63
N ILE A 70 -3.81 10.65 -3.52
CA ILE A 70 -4.28 10.49 -2.15
C ILE A 70 -3.77 11.65 -1.28
N ASP A 71 -4.51 11.97 -0.23
CA ASP A 71 -4.18 13.02 0.76
C ASP A 71 -3.07 12.59 1.74
#